data_AF-A0A1T4P1H4-F1
#
_entry.id   AF-A0A1T4P1H4-F1
#
_cell.length_a   1.000
_cell.length_b   1.000
_cell.length_c   1.000
_cell.angle_alpha   90.00
_cell.angle_beta   90.00
_cell.angle_gamma   90.00
#
_symmetry.space_group_name_H-M   'P 1'
#
loop_
_entity.id
_entity.type
_entity.pdbx_description
1 polymer ?
#
loop_
_entity_poly.entity_id
_entity_poly.type
_entity_poly.pdbx_seq_one_letter_code
_entity_poly.pdbx_strand_id
1 'polypeptide(L)' 'MLVTNQLSRIFLYDLNGVQLELSDPSKTMTPESVLNLYAQTYPELTTAKIEGPQILNDRIEYTFQAMLGTKG' A
#
# COMPACT_ATOMS: atom_id res chain seq x y z
N MET A 1 26.03 -12.17 -11.67
CA MET A 1 24.73 -11.55 -12.02
C MET A 1 23.83 -11.73 -10.81
N LEU A 2 23.64 -10.71 -9.98
CA LEU A 2 22.76 -10.82 -8.82
C LEU A 2 21.33 -10.67 -9.33
N VAL A 3 20.62 -11.78 -9.44
CA VAL A 3 19.17 -11.78 -9.70
C VAL A 3 18.54 -11.39 -8.38
N THR A 4 18.21 -10.11 -8.20
CA THR A 4 17.51 -9.65 -7.00
C THR A 4 16.12 -10.27 -7.02
N ASN A 5 15.95 -11.38 -6.32
CA ASN A 5 14.68 -12.08 -6.19
C ASN A 5 13.76 -11.20 -5.32
N GLN A 6 13.14 -10.19 -5.94
CA GLN A 6 12.23 -9.30 -5.24
C GLN A 6 11.01 -10.11 -4.80
N LEU A 7 10.85 -10.29 -3.49
CA LEU A 7 9.65 -10.84 -2.86
C LEU A 7 8.42 -10.11 -3.41
N SER A 8 7.35 -10.86 -3.69
CA SER A 8 6.10 -10.27 -4.16
C SER A 8 5.57 -9.32 -3.08
N ARG A 9 5.28 -8.09 -3.46
CA ARG A 9 4.71 -7.09 -2.56
C ARG A 9 3.21 -7.03 -2.77
N ILE A 10 2.45 -6.91 -1.70
CA ILE A 10 1.01 -6.69 -1.71
C ILE A 10 0.70 -5.45 -0.89
N PHE A 11 -0.25 -4.66 -1.37
CA PHE A 11 -0.69 -3.45 -0.70
C PHE A 11 -2.10 -3.69 -0.18
N LEU A 12 -2.35 -3.45 1.10
CA LEU A 12 -3.64 -3.60 1.75
C LEU A 12 -4.18 -2.23 2.04
N TYR A 13 -5.25 -1.83 1.41
CA TYR A 13 -5.93 -0.58 1.68
C TYR A 13 -6.98 -0.79 2.76
N ASP A 14 -6.76 -0.25 3.96
CA ASP A 14 -7.75 -0.23 5.04
C ASP A 14 -8.52 1.10 5.02
N LEU A 15 -9.82 1.00 4.78
CA LEU A 15 -10.79 2.09 4.91
C LEU A 15 -11.82 1.76 5.98
N ASN A 16 -11.71 2.39 7.15
CA ASN A 16 -12.67 2.20 8.25
C ASN A 16 -12.97 0.72 8.57
N GLY A 17 -11.95 -0.15 8.52
CA GLY A 17 -12.09 -1.58 8.77
C GLY A 17 -12.49 -2.41 7.55
N VAL A 18 -12.64 -1.80 6.38
CA VAL A 18 -12.72 -2.50 5.09
C VAL A 18 -11.32 -2.58 4.50
N GLN A 19 -10.73 -3.78 4.52
CA GLN A 19 -9.47 -4.04 3.83
C GLN A 19 -9.72 -4.43 2.37
N LEU A 20 -9.05 -3.75 1.46
CA LEU A 20 -9.02 -4.04 0.02
C LEU A 20 -7.59 -4.36 -0.41
N GLU A 21 -7.41 -5.45 -1.14
CA GLU A 21 -6.11 -5.76 -1.73
C GLU A 21 -5.88 -4.91 -2.99
N LEU A 22 -4.77 -4.17 -2.98
CA LEU A 22 -4.26 -3.38 -4.09
C LEU A 22 -3.06 -4.10 -4.73
N SER A 23 -3.13 -4.27 -6.05
CA SER A 23 -2.03 -4.85 -6.84
C SER A 23 -0.80 -3.94 -6.82
N ASP A 24 0.40 -4.50 -6.86
CA ASP A 24 1.61 -3.71 -7.05
C ASP A 24 1.67 -3.20 -8.51
N PRO A 25 1.56 -1.88 -8.76
CA PRO A 25 1.60 -1.34 -10.12
C PRO A 25 3.00 -1.45 -10.74
N SER A 26 4.05 -1.47 -9.92
CA SER A 26 5.43 -1.61 -10.39
C SER A 26 6.39 -1.96 -9.26
N LYS A 27 7.16 -3.03 -9.46
CA LYS A 27 8.21 -3.50 -8.53
C LYS A 27 9.34 -2.49 -8.30
N THR A 28 9.47 -1.48 -9.15
CA THR A 28 10.48 -0.40 -8.98
C THR A 28 9.95 0.78 -8.18
N MET A 29 8.63 0.91 -8.00
CA MET A 29 8.04 2.00 -7.23
C MET A 29 8.20 1.79 -5.74
N THR A 30 8.38 2.89 -5.00
CA THR A 30 8.33 2.88 -3.54
C THR A 30 6.88 2.77 -3.06
N PRO A 31 6.62 2.23 -1.85
CA PRO A 31 5.28 2.20 -1.27
C PRO A 31 4.57 3.56 -1.28
N GLU A 32 5.30 4.65 -1.05
CA GLU A 32 4.80 6.03 -1.12
C GLU A 32 4.37 6.43 -2.54
N SER A 33 5.14 6.01 -3.56
CA SER A 33 4.78 6.26 -4.96
C SER A 33 3.53 5.47 -5.34
N VAL A 34 3.42 4.23 -4.86
CA VAL A 34 2.22 3.38 -5.07
C VAL A 34 1.01 3.99 -4.37
N LEU A 35 1.16 4.44 -3.12
CA LEU A 35 0.14 5.18 -2.38
C LEU A 35 -0.35 6.39 -3.18
N ASN A 36 0.57 7.25 -3.62
CA ASN A 36 0.25 8.46 -4.39
C ASN A 36 -0.42 8.15 -5.74
N LEU A 37 -0.07 7.03 -6.37
CA LEU A 37 -0.74 6.56 -7.59
C LEU A 37 -2.20 6.21 -7.30
N TYR A 38 -2.43 5.37 -6.27
CA TYR A 38 -3.79 4.99 -5.88
C TYR A 38 -4.58 6.15 -5.31
N ALA A 39 -3.92 7.14 -4.70
CA ALA A 39 -4.54 8.35 -4.20
C ALA A 39 -5.21 9.22 -5.27
N GLN A 40 -4.84 9.04 -6.55
CA GLN A 40 -5.54 9.67 -7.68
C GLN A 40 -6.94 9.08 -7.90
N THR A 41 -7.14 7.82 -7.53
CA THR A 41 -8.45 7.13 -7.61
C THR A 41 -9.19 7.16 -6.28
N TYR A 42 -8.46 7.06 -5.17
CA TYR A 42 -8.95 7.00 -3.79
C TYR A 42 -8.38 8.19 -3.01
N PRO A 43 -9.00 9.38 -3.05
CA PRO A 43 -8.46 10.60 -2.44
C PRO A 43 -8.10 10.44 -0.95
N GLU A 44 -8.79 9.57 -0.23
CA GLU A 44 -8.53 9.23 1.17
C GLU A 44 -7.15 8.60 1.42
N LEU A 45 -6.52 8.01 0.38
CA LEU A 45 -5.14 7.55 0.44
C LEU A 45 -4.12 8.69 0.46
N THR A 46 -4.48 9.91 0.06
CA THR A 46 -3.57 11.08 0.14
C THR A 46 -3.13 11.37 1.57
N THR A 47 -3.99 11.10 2.54
CA THR A 47 -3.72 11.28 3.97
C THR A 47 -3.55 9.94 4.70
N ALA A 48 -3.52 8.84 3.97
CA ALA A 48 -3.33 7.52 4.56
C ALA A 48 -1.91 7.34 5.10
N LYS A 49 -1.80 6.53 6.14
CA LYS A 49 -0.51 6.13 6.70
C LYS A 49 -0.10 4.79 6.10
N ILE A 50 1.19 4.66 5.81
CA ILE A 50 1.77 3.39 5.36
C ILE A 50 2.30 2.65 6.59
N GLU A 51 1.78 1.46 6.84
CA GLU A 51 2.27 0.52 7.85
C GLU A 51 2.99 -0.66 7.18
N GLY A 52 4.11 -1.09 7.75
CA GLY A 52 4.97 -2.14 7.21
C GLY A 52 6.40 -1.67 6.92
N PRO A 53 7.22 -2.46 6.21
CA PRO A 53 6.90 -3.74 5.58
C PRO A 53 6.67 -4.88 6.58
N GLN A 54 5.57 -5.62 6.41
CA GLN A 54 5.31 -6.88 7.11
C GLN A 54 5.69 -8.03 6.18
N ILE A 55 6.53 -8.97 6.62
CA ILE A 55 6.86 -10.15 5.81
C ILE A 55 6.01 -11.31 6.31
N LEU A 56 5.03 -11.71 5.51
CA LEU A 56 4.16 -12.87 5.78
C LEU A 56 4.22 -13.81 4.58
N ASN A 57 4.35 -15.12 4.79
CA ASN A 57 4.26 -16.14 3.72
C ASN A 57 5.09 -15.82 2.47
N ASP A 58 6.35 -15.41 2.62
CA ASP A 58 7.25 -15.02 1.51
C ASP A 58 6.72 -13.88 0.61
N ARG A 59 5.85 -13.01 1.17
CA ARG A 59 5.44 -11.75 0.55
C ARG A 59 5.60 -10.59 1.51
N ILE A 60 5.78 -9.40 0.94
CA ILE A 60 5.89 -8.16 1.70
C ILE A 60 4.52 -7.48 1.64
N GLU A 61 3.87 -7.34 2.78
CA GLU A 61 2.58 -6.67 2.92
C GLU A 61 2.80 -5.24 3.44
N TYR A 62 2.18 -4.27 2.77
CA TYR A 62 2.12 -2.88 3.19
C TYR A 62 0.67 -2.49 3.40
N THR A 63 0.32 -1.97 4.57
CA THR A 63 -1.06 -1.54 4.85
C THR A 63 -1.15 -0.03 4.70
N PHE A 64 -2.04 0.44 3.84
CA PHE A 64 -2.41 1.85 3.71
C PHE A 64 -3.66 2.10 4.54
N GLN A 65 -3.45 2.69 5.72
CA GLN A 65 -4.52 3.02 6.64
C GLN A 65 -5.06 4.41 6.30
N ALA A 66 -6.16 4.46 5.55
CA ALA A 66 -6.83 5.71 5.26
C ALA A 66 -7.63 6.18 6.46
N MET A 67 -7.49 7.47 6.75
CA MET A 67 -8.34 8.16 7.72
C MET A 67 -9.38 8.93 6.92
N LEU A 68 -10.66 8.55 7.03
CA LEU A 68 -11.73 9.45 6.63
C LEU A 68 -11.63 10.67 7.54
N GLY A 69 -11.21 11.80 6.97
CA GLY A 69 -11.21 13.06 7.67
C GLY A 69 -12.61 13.29 8.23
N THR A 70 -12.75 13.24 9.56
CA THR A 70 -13.93 13.74 10.25
C THR A 70 -13.95 15.24 10.02
N LYS A 71 -14.58 15.66 8.93
CA LYS A 71 -14.87 17.07 8.69
C LYS A 71 -15.91 17.49 9.73
N GLY A 72 -15.43 17.94 10.89
CA GLY A 72 -16.15 18.81 11.81
C GLY A 72 -16.03 20.25 11.37
#